data_AF-A0A497MRC2-F1
#
_entry.id   AF-A0A497MRC2-F1
#
_cell.length_a   1.000
_cell.length_b   1.000
_cell.length_c   1.000
_cell.angle_alpha   90.00
_cell.angle_beta   90.00
_cell.angle_gamma   90.00
#
_symmetry.space_group_name_H-M   'P 1'
#
loop_
_entity.id
_entity.type
_entity.pdbx_description
1 polymer ?
#
loop_
_entity_poly.entity_id
_entity_poly.type
_entity_poly.pdbx_seq_one_letter_code
_entity_poly.pdbx_strand_id
1 'polypeptide(L)'
;MRKRSKTRKTYSSIRILIALSEVALGEDVLRRLKFRLDLIALLDDKPVLDRRSAMLLKLIDERGSILSACRSLRIPYSNAWSMMVKTERALGIRIIEPAKGGRGGGGTRLTEIGRRLLETYMAHLREVSESIEVEATKPAPPDLLIAGSHDPLLEDSIEDFKAFSGLRDVEVSWIGSAGGLANVMLGEADVAGVHLKDPETGVYNTSFLAKYWLDDKAVVVKGFKRLMVFAYRHTTRFRGIDDILAGKVRLVNRVLGSGTRLLLDQLLKARALRLGIEPREIPSRVSGLRG
;
A
#
# COMPACT_ATOMS: atom_id res chain seq x y z
N MET A 1 57.85 20.16 5.39
CA MET A 1 57.39 20.40 4.00
C MET A 1 57.45 19.10 3.21
N ARG A 2 56.42 18.80 2.39
CA ARG A 2 56.21 17.61 1.52
C ARG A 2 55.78 16.31 2.22
N LYS A 3 54.83 15.52 1.72
CA LYS A 3 53.57 15.70 0.96
C LYS A 3 52.86 14.34 1.15
N ARG A 4 51.67 14.31 1.74
CA ARG A 4 50.89 13.06 1.88
C ARG A 4 50.38 12.63 0.50
N SER A 5 50.74 11.41 0.12
CA SER A 5 50.21 10.69 -1.06
C SER A 5 48.70 10.48 -0.89
N LYS A 6 47.90 11.10 -1.74
CA LYS A 6 46.48 10.75 -1.95
C LYS A 6 46.43 9.83 -3.16
N THR A 7 46.17 8.56 -2.91
CA THR A 7 45.86 7.56 -3.93
C THR A 7 44.52 7.92 -4.58
N ARG A 8 44.56 8.53 -5.76
CA ARG A 8 43.38 8.69 -6.63
C ARG A 8 43.03 7.30 -7.18
N LYS A 9 41.89 6.74 -6.78
CA LYS A 9 41.25 5.64 -7.53
C LYS A 9 40.65 6.24 -8.79
N THR A 10 41.25 5.92 -9.94
CA THR A 10 40.73 6.22 -11.27
C THR A 10 39.63 5.22 -11.58
N TYR A 11 38.37 5.65 -11.68
CA TYR A 11 37.33 4.83 -12.28
C TYR A 11 37.32 5.11 -13.79
N SER A 12 37.53 4.04 -14.55
CA SER A 12 37.56 4.02 -16.01
C SER A 12 36.25 4.51 -16.61
N SER A 13 36.36 5.48 -17.50
CA SER A 13 35.27 6.07 -18.28
C SER A 13 34.60 4.99 -19.15
N ILE A 14 33.34 4.67 -18.86
CA ILE A 14 32.52 3.81 -19.73
C ILE A 14 32.07 4.67 -20.91
N ARG A 15 32.72 4.47 -22.07
CA ARG A 15 32.27 4.99 -23.37
C ARG A 15 31.67 3.85 -24.17
N ILE A 16 30.35 3.86 -24.35
CA ILE A 16 29.65 2.95 -25.26
C ILE A 16 29.45 3.71 -26.58
N LEU A 17 30.17 3.31 -27.62
CA LEU A 17 29.99 3.77 -29.00
C LEU A 17 29.31 2.64 -29.76
N ILE A 18 28.10 2.85 -30.28
CA ILE A 18 27.42 1.88 -31.16
C ILE A 18 27.20 2.55 -32.51
N ALA A 19 27.69 1.88 -33.56
CA ALA A 19 27.69 2.33 -34.94
C ALA A 19 26.30 2.23 -35.58
N LEU A 20 25.99 3.26 -36.37
CA LEU A 20 24.74 3.55 -37.08
C LEU A 20 24.68 2.83 -38.44
N SER A 21 23.56 2.18 -38.76
CA SER A 21 22.94 2.28 -40.11
C SER A 21 21.60 1.55 -40.33
N GLU A 22 21.12 0.69 -39.42
CA GLU A 22 19.76 0.08 -39.50
C GLU A 22 18.80 0.56 -38.39
N VAL A 23 19.23 1.52 -37.58
CA VAL A 23 18.71 1.80 -36.21
C VAL A 23 17.54 2.79 -36.18
N ALA A 24 17.19 3.47 -37.28
CA ALA A 24 16.34 4.68 -37.24
C ALA A 24 14.94 4.50 -36.59
N LEU A 25 14.27 3.35 -36.77
CA LEU A 25 12.97 3.08 -36.11
C LEU A 25 13.11 2.68 -34.63
N GLY A 26 14.27 2.14 -34.23
CA GLY A 26 14.60 1.84 -32.84
C GLY A 26 15.16 3.05 -32.08
N GLU A 27 15.84 3.97 -32.76
CA GLU A 27 16.44 5.16 -32.15
C GLU A 27 15.41 6.07 -31.51
N ASP A 28 14.23 6.23 -32.09
CA ASP A 28 13.17 7.06 -31.48
C ASP A 28 12.69 6.50 -30.15
N VAL A 29 12.65 5.17 -30.01
CA VAL A 29 12.35 4.51 -28.72
C VAL A 29 13.51 4.69 -27.75
N LEU A 30 14.75 4.49 -28.21
CA LEU A 30 15.95 4.67 -27.39
C LEU A 30 16.11 6.13 -26.90
N ARG A 31 15.74 7.12 -27.72
CA ARG A 31 15.73 8.56 -27.37
C ARG A 31 14.66 8.92 -26.35
N ARG A 32 13.62 8.11 -26.21
CA ARG A 32 12.54 8.28 -25.22
C ARG A 32 12.81 7.55 -23.90
N LEU A 33 13.87 6.72 -23.82
CA LEU A 33 14.23 6.02 -22.60
C LEU A 33 14.62 7.01 -21.51
N LYS A 34 14.01 6.84 -20.33
CA LYS A 34 14.37 7.56 -19.11
C LYS A 34 15.05 6.57 -18.18
N PHE A 35 16.29 6.87 -17.83
CA PHE A 35 17.05 6.07 -16.88
C PHE A 35 16.90 6.68 -15.49
N ARG A 36 16.56 5.86 -14.50
CA ARG A 36 16.46 6.24 -13.09
C ARG A 36 17.45 5.42 -12.29
N LEU A 37 18.20 6.09 -11.43
CA LEU A 37 19.09 5.45 -10.47
C LEU A 37 18.47 5.58 -9.07
N ASP A 38 18.25 4.45 -8.42
CA ASP A 38 17.74 4.38 -7.06
C ASP A 38 18.80 3.78 -6.13
N LEU A 39 19.10 4.47 -5.05
CA LEU A 39 20.00 3.99 -4.00
C LEU A 39 19.20 3.14 -3.00
N ILE A 40 19.64 1.89 -2.79
CA ILE A 40 19.03 0.97 -1.83
C ILE A 40 20.10 0.54 -0.82
N ALA A 41 19.83 0.74 0.47
CA ALA A 41 20.67 0.22 1.54
C ALA A 41 20.36 -1.26 1.79
N LEU A 42 21.40 -2.09 1.83
CA LEU A 42 21.33 -3.52 2.10
C LEU A 42 21.94 -3.85 3.48
N LEU A 43 21.38 -4.84 4.16
CA LEU A 43 22.00 -5.53 5.30
C LEU A 43 21.98 -7.03 5.01
N ASP A 44 23.15 -7.67 5.00
CA ASP A 44 23.31 -9.08 4.64
C ASP A 44 22.59 -9.44 3.31
N ASP A 45 22.85 -8.62 2.27
CA ASP A 45 22.24 -8.69 0.94
C ASP A 45 20.71 -8.49 0.88
N LYS A 46 20.06 -8.15 2.01
CA LYS A 46 18.62 -7.87 2.06
C LYS A 46 18.35 -6.37 2.01
N PRO A 47 17.38 -5.91 1.20
CA PRO A 47 17.01 -4.51 1.16
C PRO A 47 16.38 -4.06 2.48
N VAL A 48 16.93 -3.00 3.04
CA VAL A 48 16.52 -2.40 4.29
C VAL A 48 15.81 -1.07 4.06
N LEU A 49 16.43 -0.19 3.28
CA LEU A 49 15.95 1.17 3.10
C LEU A 49 16.19 1.65 1.67
N ASP A 50 15.10 1.95 0.97
CA ASP A 50 15.11 2.60 -0.32
C ASP A 50 14.85 4.12 -0.18
N ARG A 51 14.92 4.84 -1.29
CA ARG A 51 14.74 6.29 -1.33
C ARG A 51 13.37 6.74 -0.81
N ARG A 52 12.32 5.97 -1.12
CA ARG A 52 10.93 6.28 -0.72
C ARG A 52 10.78 6.15 0.80
N SER A 53 11.32 5.09 1.38
CA SER A 53 11.32 4.82 2.82
C SER A 53 12.20 5.80 3.58
N ALA A 54 13.36 6.19 3.04
CA ALA A 54 14.18 7.26 3.61
C ALA A 54 13.45 8.61 3.62
N MET A 55 12.75 8.97 2.54
CA MET A 55 11.97 10.22 2.52
C MET A 55 10.80 10.18 3.51
N LEU A 56 10.17 9.02 3.70
CA LEU A 56 9.15 8.83 4.72
C LEU A 56 9.72 9.05 6.13
N LEU A 57 10.87 8.43 6.46
CA LEU A 57 11.57 8.66 7.74
C LEU A 57 11.90 10.15 7.95
N LYS A 58 12.42 10.82 6.91
CA LYS A 58 12.71 12.28 6.95
C LYS A 58 11.48 13.09 7.32
N LEU A 59 10.35 12.84 6.65
CA LEU A 59 9.13 13.58 6.89
C LEU A 59 8.47 13.24 8.24
N ILE A 60 8.63 12.01 8.73
CA ILE A 60 8.25 11.65 10.10
C ILE A 60 9.08 12.47 11.10
N ASP A 61 10.39 12.57 10.89
CA ASP A 61 11.28 13.33 11.79
C ASP A 61 10.93 14.82 11.80
N GLU A 62 10.66 15.40 10.63
CA GLU A 62 10.30 16.82 10.48
C GLU A 62 8.91 17.16 11.03
N ARG A 63 7.93 16.26 10.87
CA ARG A 63 6.51 16.56 11.15
C ARG A 63 5.99 15.92 12.43
N GLY A 64 6.74 15.00 13.03
CA GLY A 64 6.34 14.26 14.23
C GLY A 64 5.10 13.38 14.05
N SER A 65 4.72 13.08 12.80
CA SER A 65 3.53 12.31 12.47
C SER A 65 3.71 11.56 11.16
N ILE A 66 3.52 10.25 11.23
CA ILE A 66 3.49 9.38 10.06
C ILE A 66 2.34 9.75 9.10
N LEU A 67 1.16 10.13 9.61
CA LEU A 67 0.04 10.54 8.77
C LEU A 67 0.37 11.84 8.01
N SER A 68 1.03 12.80 8.66
CA SER A 68 1.46 14.04 7.98
C SER A 68 2.54 13.77 6.92
N ALA A 69 3.44 12.82 7.19
CA ALA A 69 4.43 12.36 6.23
C ALA A 69 3.79 11.65 5.01
N CYS A 70 2.78 10.81 5.24
CA CYS A 70 2.00 10.13 4.19
C CYS A 70 1.37 11.12 3.21
N ARG A 71 0.67 12.13 3.75
CA ARG A 71 0.07 13.22 2.96
C ARG A 71 1.09 13.97 2.11
N SER A 72 2.27 14.21 2.66
CA SER A 72 3.35 14.91 1.95
C SER A 72 3.95 14.08 0.81
N LEU A 73 3.95 12.76 0.93
CA LEU A 73 4.44 11.84 -0.09
C LEU A 73 3.35 11.29 -1.02
N ARG A 74 2.08 11.62 -0.76
CA ARG A 74 0.91 11.00 -1.39
C ARG A 74 1.02 9.47 -1.39
N ILE A 75 1.33 8.91 -0.24
CA ILE A 75 1.31 7.46 -0.04
C ILE A 75 0.22 7.08 0.95
N PRO A 76 -0.51 5.98 0.72
CA PRO A 76 -1.44 5.45 1.70
C PRO A 76 -0.77 5.21 3.05
N TYR A 77 -1.44 5.59 4.15
CA TYR A 77 -0.96 5.33 5.50
C TYR A 77 -0.56 3.86 5.75
N SER A 78 -1.34 2.91 5.22
CA SER A 78 -1.06 1.47 5.31
C SER A 78 0.24 1.07 4.59
N ASN A 79 0.55 1.71 3.46
CA ASN A 79 1.77 1.47 2.71
C ASN A 79 2.96 2.00 3.52
N ALA A 80 2.85 3.21 4.06
CA ALA A 80 3.87 3.81 4.92
C ALA A 80 4.18 2.92 6.14
N TRP A 81 3.15 2.42 6.82
CA TRP A 81 3.31 1.48 7.93
C TRP A 81 3.99 0.17 7.49
N SER A 82 3.57 -0.38 6.35
CA SER A 82 4.16 -1.61 5.79
C SER A 82 5.64 -1.42 5.43
N MET A 83 6.02 -0.25 4.90
CA MET A 83 7.42 0.10 4.63
C MET A 83 8.23 0.11 5.93
N MET A 84 7.75 0.78 6.98
CA MET A 84 8.44 0.84 8.27
C MET A 84 8.59 -0.55 8.89
N VAL A 85 7.52 -1.36 8.90
CA VAL A 85 7.57 -2.74 9.41
C VAL A 85 8.56 -3.60 8.62
N LYS A 86 8.64 -3.45 7.29
CA LYS A 86 9.62 -4.18 6.47
C LYS A 86 11.05 -3.78 6.83
N THR A 87 11.32 -2.47 6.95
CA THR A 87 12.64 -1.96 7.36
C THR A 87 13.02 -2.45 8.76
N GLU A 88 12.13 -2.36 9.74
CA GLU A 88 12.39 -2.83 11.12
C GLU A 88 12.63 -4.34 11.18
N ARG A 89 11.89 -5.14 10.40
CA ARG A 89 12.12 -6.59 10.30
C ARG A 89 13.46 -6.93 9.67
N ALA A 90 13.85 -6.22 8.61
CA ALA A 90 15.13 -6.43 7.96
C ALA A 90 16.31 -6.07 8.87
N LEU A 91 16.14 -5.04 9.71
CA LEU A 91 17.16 -4.61 10.68
C LEU A 91 17.14 -5.39 12.01
N GLY A 92 16.02 -6.02 12.37
CA GLY A 92 15.81 -6.64 13.67
C GLY A 92 15.66 -5.67 14.85
N ILE A 93 15.47 -4.37 14.57
CA ILE A 93 15.43 -3.28 15.57
C ILE A 93 14.37 -2.25 15.18
N ARG A 94 13.82 -1.54 16.17
CA ARG A 94 12.84 -0.47 15.93
C ARG A 94 13.50 0.83 15.50
N ILE A 95 12.90 1.46 14.49
CA ILE A 95 13.37 2.74 13.91
C ILE A 95 12.37 3.88 14.17
N ILE A 96 11.13 3.56 14.53
CA ILE A 96 10.11 4.53 14.92
C ILE A 96 9.52 4.21 16.29
N GLU A 97 9.03 5.24 16.98
CA GLU A 97 8.36 5.11 18.27
C GLU A 97 7.16 6.05 18.41
N PRO A 98 6.15 5.69 19.23
CA PRO A 98 5.04 6.57 19.56
C PRO A 98 5.53 7.80 20.33
N ALA A 99 5.13 8.98 19.89
CA ALA A 99 5.33 10.21 20.65
C ALA A 99 4.09 10.51 21.50
N LYS A 100 4.28 10.82 22.80
CA LYS A 100 3.20 11.27 23.68
C LYS A 100 2.49 12.48 23.06
N GLY A 101 1.19 12.33 22.80
CA GLY A 101 0.34 13.37 22.23
C GLY A 101 -0.45 14.13 23.28
N GLY A 102 -0.57 15.45 23.12
CA GLY A 102 -1.57 16.28 23.81
C GLY A 102 -2.95 16.17 23.15
N ARG A 103 -3.81 17.19 23.35
CA ARG A 103 -5.25 17.25 22.94
C ARG A 103 -5.59 16.89 21.46
N GLY A 104 -4.61 16.68 20.58
CA GLY A 104 -4.77 16.33 19.16
C GLY A 104 -4.39 14.88 18.76
N GLY A 105 -4.02 14.01 19.70
CA GLY A 105 -3.66 12.61 19.41
C GLY A 105 -2.15 12.34 19.33
N GLY A 106 -1.78 11.06 19.49
CA GLY A 106 -0.38 10.59 19.54
C GLY A 106 0.37 10.78 18.22
N GLY A 107 1.67 11.06 18.30
CA GLY A 107 2.55 11.24 17.14
C GLY A 107 3.46 10.04 16.90
N THR A 108 4.35 10.17 15.92
CA THR A 108 5.42 9.19 15.66
C THR A 108 6.72 9.95 15.49
N ARG A 109 7.78 9.48 16.14
CA ARG A 109 9.14 10.02 16.00
C ARG A 109 10.10 8.90 15.62
N LEU A 110 11.24 9.28 15.06
CA LEU A 110 12.33 8.34 14.86
C LEU A 110 12.98 8.01 16.21
N THR A 111 13.33 6.73 16.40
CA THR A 111 14.28 6.36 17.44
C THR A 111 15.65 6.93 17.12
N GLU A 112 16.58 6.92 18.08
CA GLU A 112 17.96 7.35 17.84
C GLU A 112 18.61 6.56 16.69
N ILE A 113 18.38 5.24 16.65
CA ILE A 113 18.85 4.38 15.57
C ILE A 113 18.18 4.75 14.24
N GLY A 114 16.87 5.01 14.24
CA GLY A 114 16.13 5.42 13.03
C GLY A 114 16.66 6.73 12.43
N ARG A 115 17.02 7.70 13.27
CA ARG A 115 17.65 8.96 12.84
C ARG A 115 19.04 8.72 12.25
N ARG A 116 19.89 7.94 12.92
CA ARG A 116 21.22 7.59 12.40
C ARG A 116 21.16 6.82 11.08
N LEU A 117 20.18 5.92 10.92
CA LEU A 117 19.94 5.22 9.66
C LEU A 117 19.61 6.19 8.53
N LEU A 118 18.68 7.13 8.78
CA LEU A 118 18.31 8.17 7.82
C LEU A 118 19.52 9.06 7.45
N GLU A 119 20.28 9.52 8.44
CA GLU A 119 21.48 10.33 8.23
C GLU A 119 22.51 9.60 7.37
N THR A 120 22.75 8.32 7.67
CA THR A 120 23.68 7.47 6.91
C THR A 120 23.23 7.33 5.47
N TYR A 121 21.93 7.06 5.23
CA TYR A 121 21.37 6.96 3.89
C TYR A 121 21.52 8.28 3.12
N MET A 122 21.18 9.41 3.74
CA MET A 122 21.25 10.73 3.11
C MET A 122 22.69 11.16 2.79
N ALA A 123 23.67 10.79 3.62
CA ALA A 123 25.08 11.03 3.36
C ALA A 123 25.55 10.30 2.09
N HIS A 124 25.23 9.01 1.97
CA HIS A 124 25.58 8.23 0.77
C HIS A 124 24.81 8.72 -0.46
N LEU A 125 23.55 9.12 -0.31
CA LEU A 125 22.78 9.70 -1.42
C LEU A 125 23.45 10.98 -1.94
N ARG A 126 23.97 11.84 -1.05
CA ARG A 126 24.72 13.05 -1.43
C ARG A 126 26.00 12.70 -2.17
N GLU A 127 26.81 11.79 -1.62
CA GLU A 127 28.06 11.34 -2.25
C GLU A 127 27.81 10.79 -3.66
N VAL A 128 26.78 9.95 -3.82
CA VAL A 128 26.38 9.43 -5.14
C VAL A 128 25.93 10.58 -6.05
N SER A 129 25.08 11.51 -5.57
CA SER A 129 24.61 12.64 -6.38
C SER A 129 25.70 13.65 -6.76
N GLU A 130 26.79 13.75 -6.00
CA GLU A 130 27.94 14.58 -6.33
C GLU A 130 28.87 13.89 -7.35
N SER A 131 28.91 12.55 -7.31
CA SER A 131 29.74 11.73 -8.20
C SER A 131 29.13 11.49 -9.59
N ILE A 132 27.83 11.73 -9.74
CA ILE A 132 27.10 11.56 -11.00
C ILE A 132 26.38 12.87 -11.29
N GLU A 133 26.60 13.48 -12.47
CA GLU A 133 25.80 14.61 -12.96
C GLU A 133 24.38 14.15 -13.28
N VAL A 134 23.60 13.83 -12.24
CA VAL A 134 22.21 13.40 -12.33
C VAL A 134 21.41 14.37 -11.51
N GLU A 135 20.49 15.08 -12.17
CA GLU A 135 19.46 15.82 -11.47
C GLU A 135 18.72 14.86 -10.55
N ALA A 136 18.83 15.08 -9.24
CA ALA A 136 18.09 14.34 -8.24
C ALA A 136 16.59 14.66 -8.39
N THR A 137 15.92 13.94 -9.28
CA THR A 137 14.48 14.08 -9.49
C THR A 137 13.78 13.64 -8.20
N LYS A 138 12.92 14.51 -7.63
CA LYS A 138 11.98 14.06 -6.59
C LYS A 138 11.08 13.00 -7.23
N PRO A 139 10.76 11.89 -6.56
CA PRO A 139 9.75 10.98 -7.07
C PRO A 139 8.47 11.79 -7.30
N ALA A 140 8.04 11.86 -8.56
CA ALA A 140 6.76 12.46 -8.89
C ALA A 140 5.66 11.55 -8.30
N PRO A 141 4.57 12.11 -7.78
CA PRO A 141 3.41 11.29 -7.44
C PRO A 141 2.89 10.59 -8.71
N PRO A 142 2.25 9.42 -8.57
CA PRO A 142 1.63 8.74 -9.72
C PRO A 142 0.57 9.65 -10.34
N ASP A 143 0.29 9.43 -11.62
CA ASP A 143 -0.76 10.17 -12.33
C ASP A 143 -2.15 9.77 -11.82
N LEU A 144 -2.29 8.55 -11.31
CA LEU A 144 -3.51 8.03 -10.68
C LEU A 144 -3.16 7.03 -9.57
N LEU A 145 -3.79 7.16 -8.41
CA LEU A 145 -3.71 6.21 -7.31
C LEU A 145 -5.05 5.53 -7.05
N ILE A 146 -5.07 4.21 -7.19
CA ILE A 146 -6.23 3.37 -6.91
C ILE A 146 -5.99 2.62 -5.61
N ALA A 147 -6.93 2.68 -4.68
CA ALA A 147 -6.86 1.93 -3.43
C ALA A 147 -8.17 1.21 -3.14
N GLY A 148 -8.10 0.01 -2.58
CA GLY A 148 -9.28 -0.64 -2.01
C GLY A 148 -9.36 -2.13 -2.31
N SER A 149 -10.55 -2.59 -2.62
CA SER A 149 -10.79 -4.00 -2.94
C SER A 149 -10.15 -4.41 -4.25
N HIS A 150 -9.49 -5.57 -4.22
CA HIS A 150 -9.00 -6.24 -5.42
C HIS A 150 -10.13 -6.53 -6.41
N ASP A 151 -9.89 -6.14 -7.67
CA ASP A 151 -10.76 -6.40 -8.80
C ASP A 151 -9.91 -6.93 -9.96
N PRO A 152 -10.04 -8.23 -10.33
CA PRO A 152 -9.29 -8.82 -11.42
C PRO A 152 -9.52 -8.12 -12.77
N LEU A 153 -10.76 -7.66 -13.04
CA LEU A 153 -11.04 -6.95 -14.29
C LEU A 153 -10.31 -5.62 -14.32
N LEU A 154 -10.28 -4.91 -13.19
CA LEU A 154 -9.51 -3.67 -13.10
C LEU A 154 -8.01 -3.96 -13.26
N GLU A 155 -7.49 -4.98 -12.56
CA GLU A 155 -6.08 -5.37 -12.66
C GLU A 155 -5.66 -5.67 -14.10
N ASP A 156 -6.43 -6.50 -14.79
CA ASP A 156 -6.18 -6.88 -16.19
C ASP A 156 -6.33 -5.68 -17.15
N SER A 157 -7.18 -4.69 -16.80
CA SER A 157 -7.46 -3.53 -17.66
C SER A 157 -6.56 -2.32 -17.41
N ILE A 158 -5.65 -2.33 -16.41
CA ILE A 158 -4.83 -1.15 -16.07
C ILE A 158 -3.93 -0.73 -17.23
N GLU A 159 -3.29 -1.69 -17.91
CA GLU A 159 -2.37 -1.36 -19.02
C GLU A 159 -3.12 -0.82 -20.24
N ASP A 160 -4.27 -1.44 -20.58
CA ASP A 160 -5.16 -0.94 -21.63
C ASP A 160 -5.69 0.45 -21.30
N PHE A 161 -6.05 0.69 -20.03
CA PHE A 161 -6.50 1.98 -19.55
C PHE A 161 -5.40 3.04 -19.64
N LYS A 162 -4.15 2.72 -19.27
CA LYS A 162 -3.00 3.62 -19.42
C LYS A 162 -2.77 3.97 -20.90
N ALA A 163 -2.82 2.97 -21.78
CA ALA A 163 -2.66 3.16 -23.22
C ALA A 163 -3.76 4.06 -23.80
N PHE A 164 -5.01 3.86 -23.39
CA PHE A 164 -6.16 4.65 -23.85
C PHE A 164 -6.17 6.08 -23.29
N SER A 165 -5.84 6.26 -22.01
CA SER A 165 -5.93 7.55 -21.31
C SER A 165 -4.68 8.43 -21.46
N GLY A 166 -3.54 7.86 -21.84
CA GLY A 166 -2.24 8.54 -21.87
C GLY A 166 -1.59 8.72 -20.49
N LEU A 167 -2.15 8.12 -19.44
CA LEU A 167 -1.53 8.06 -18.11
C LEU A 167 -0.27 7.19 -18.15
N ARG A 168 0.77 7.60 -17.43
CA ARG A 168 2.09 6.95 -17.47
C ARG A 168 2.30 6.09 -16.23
N ASP A 169 1.88 6.60 -15.07
CA ASP A 169 2.07 5.95 -13.78
C ASP A 169 0.73 5.80 -13.04
N VAL A 170 0.31 4.55 -12.86
CA VAL A 170 -0.90 4.20 -12.10
C VAL A 170 -0.47 3.29 -10.96
N GLU A 171 -0.60 3.77 -9.72
CA GLU A 171 -0.27 2.99 -8.53
C GLU A 171 -1.54 2.34 -7.97
N VAL A 172 -1.47 1.05 -7.66
CA VAL A 172 -2.61 0.29 -7.13
C VAL A 172 -2.29 -0.37 -5.80
N SER A 173 -3.18 -0.20 -4.81
CA SER A 173 -3.03 -0.78 -3.47
C SER A 173 -4.28 -1.53 -3.03
N TRP A 174 -4.15 -2.86 -2.89
CA TRP A 174 -5.24 -3.76 -2.54
C TRP A 174 -5.39 -3.92 -1.02
N ILE A 175 -6.04 -2.95 -0.39
CA ILE A 175 -6.20 -2.84 1.07
C ILE A 175 -7.64 -3.09 1.56
N GLY A 176 -8.55 -3.48 0.66
CA GLY A 176 -9.96 -3.70 0.97
C GLY A 176 -10.82 -2.43 0.91
N SER A 177 -12.14 -2.60 0.74
CA SER A 177 -13.06 -1.47 0.44
C SER A 177 -13.04 -0.36 1.48
N ALA A 178 -13.02 -0.70 2.78
CA ALA A 178 -13.03 0.29 3.85
C ALA A 178 -11.73 1.11 3.89
N GLY A 179 -10.59 0.46 3.60
CA GLY A 179 -9.30 1.14 3.47
C GLY A 179 -9.26 2.04 2.23
N GLY A 180 -9.84 1.59 1.10
CA GLY A 180 -9.96 2.39 -0.11
C GLY A 180 -10.76 3.68 0.11
N LEU A 181 -11.94 3.59 0.74
CA LEU A 181 -12.74 4.77 1.11
C LEU A 181 -12.00 5.71 2.05
N ALA A 182 -11.29 5.18 3.04
CA ALA A 182 -10.48 6.00 3.95
C ALA A 182 -9.38 6.76 3.20
N ASN A 183 -8.70 6.13 2.24
CA ASN A 183 -7.67 6.79 1.44
C ASN A 183 -8.24 7.91 0.57
N VAL A 184 -9.39 7.69 -0.08
CA VAL A 184 -10.05 8.76 -0.85
C VAL A 184 -10.50 9.90 0.06
N MET A 185 -11.09 9.60 1.23
CA MET A 185 -11.45 10.61 2.25
C MET A 185 -10.25 11.45 2.68
N LEU A 186 -9.08 10.84 2.83
CA LEU A 186 -7.85 11.52 3.24
C LEU A 186 -7.15 12.26 2.08
N GLY A 187 -7.66 12.15 0.85
CA GLY A 187 -7.00 12.67 -0.36
C GLY A 187 -5.71 11.93 -0.73
N GLU A 188 -5.58 10.68 -0.27
CA GLU A 188 -4.41 9.81 -0.49
C GLU A 188 -4.60 8.87 -1.68
N ALA A 189 -5.85 8.67 -2.15
CA ALA A 189 -6.18 7.94 -3.36
C ALA A 189 -7.19 8.73 -4.20
N ASP A 190 -7.13 8.55 -5.52
CA ASP A 190 -8.07 9.15 -6.47
C ASP A 190 -9.30 8.27 -6.68
N VAL A 191 -9.11 6.94 -6.61
CA VAL A 191 -10.17 5.95 -6.85
C VAL A 191 -10.22 4.93 -5.72
N ALA A 192 -11.42 4.68 -5.19
CA ALA A 192 -11.68 3.62 -4.23
C ALA A 192 -12.38 2.42 -4.88
N GLY A 193 -11.73 1.25 -4.90
CA GLY A 193 -12.37 -0.02 -5.23
C GLY A 193 -13.28 -0.48 -4.09
N VAL A 194 -14.61 -0.45 -4.26
CA VAL A 194 -15.57 -0.69 -3.17
C VAL A 194 -16.69 -1.67 -3.51
N HIS A 195 -17.00 -2.54 -2.54
CA HIS A 195 -18.15 -3.44 -2.58
C HIS A 195 -18.66 -3.70 -1.15
N LEU A 196 -19.09 -2.63 -0.48
CA LEU A 196 -19.58 -2.68 0.90
C LEU A 196 -21.10 -2.60 0.93
N LYS A 197 -21.72 -3.50 1.69
CA LYS A 197 -23.15 -3.46 1.98
C LYS A 197 -23.36 -2.87 3.37
N ASP A 198 -24.17 -1.82 3.43
CA ASP A 198 -24.50 -1.18 4.69
C ASP A 198 -25.50 -2.05 5.47
N PRO A 199 -25.18 -2.46 6.71
CA PRO A 199 -26.07 -3.29 7.51
C PRO A 199 -27.39 -2.61 7.86
N GLU A 200 -27.39 -1.28 7.99
CA GLU A 200 -28.56 -0.53 8.46
C GLU A 200 -29.56 -0.32 7.33
N THR A 201 -29.05 0.05 6.15
CA THR A 201 -29.88 0.41 4.99
C THR A 201 -30.03 -0.73 3.99
N GLY A 202 -29.15 -1.73 4.02
CA GLY A 202 -29.07 -2.79 3.02
C GLY A 202 -28.53 -2.35 1.65
N VAL A 203 -28.19 -1.06 1.50
CA VAL A 203 -27.72 -0.45 0.26
C VAL A 203 -26.21 -0.69 0.09
N TYR A 204 -25.77 -0.86 -1.15
CA TYR A 204 -24.36 -0.97 -1.49
C TYR A 204 -23.73 0.39 -1.76
N ASN A 205 -22.51 0.58 -1.24
CA ASN A 205 -21.55 1.65 -1.53
C ASN A 205 -22.01 3.09 -1.24
N THR A 206 -23.16 3.52 -1.73
CA THR A 206 -23.61 4.92 -1.67
C THR A 206 -23.82 5.42 -0.25
N SER A 207 -24.38 4.59 0.63
CA SER A 207 -24.54 4.95 2.05
C SER A 207 -23.21 5.11 2.78
N PHE A 208 -22.11 4.59 2.24
CA PHE A 208 -20.78 4.81 2.80
C PHE A 208 -20.14 6.13 2.35
N LEU A 209 -20.67 6.83 1.34
CA LEU A 209 -20.14 8.16 1.00
C LEU A 209 -20.29 9.11 2.18
N ALA A 210 -21.48 9.18 2.77
CA ALA A 210 -21.73 9.97 3.98
C ALA A 210 -20.91 9.52 5.19
N LYS A 211 -20.80 8.20 5.40
CA LYS A 211 -20.01 7.66 6.53
C LYS A 211 -18.51 8.00 6.42
N TYR A 212 -18.04 8.39 5.24
CA TYR A 212 -16.65 8.80 4.97
C TYR A 212 -16.53 10.27 4.53
N TRP A 213 -17.57 11.10 4.67
CA TRP A 213 -17.59 12.51 4.25
C TRP A 213 -17.18 12.74 2.78
N LEU A 214 -17.72 11.91 1.90
CA LEU A 214 -17.45 11.89 0.46
C LEU A 214 -18.66 12.29 -0.40
N ASP A 215 -19.82 12.63 0.18
CA ASP A 215 -21.06 12.90 -0.58
C ASP A 215 -20.91 14.00 -1.63
N ASP A 216 -20.07 15.00 -1.36
CA ASP A 216 -19.79 16.16 -2.21
C ASP A 216 -18.41 16.09 -2.88
N LYS A 217 -17.64 15.02 -2.65
CA LYS A 217 -16.23 14.90 -3.08
C LYS A 217 -15.95 13.71 -3.98
N ALA A 218 -16.82 12.71 -3.97
CA ALA A 218 -16.66 11.52 -4.78
C ALA A 218 -17.94 11.20 -5.53
N VAL A 219 -17.77 10.60 -6.70
CA VAL A 219 -18.87 10.04 -7.50
C VAL A 219 -18.77 8.53 -7.51
N VAL A 220 -19.91 7.84 -7.49
CA VAL A 220 -19.95 6.38 -7.57
C VAL A 220 -20.10 5.97 -9.02
N VAL A 221 -19.02 5.41 -9.58
CA VAL A 221 -19.04 4.76 -10.89
C VAL A 221 -19.46 3.30 -10.70
N LYS A 222 -20.61 2.93 -11.26
CA LYS A 222 -21.11 1.55 -11.18
C LYS A 222 -20.34 0.68 -12.17
N GLY A 223 -19.62 -0.30 -11.64
CA GLY A 223 -19.03 -1.39 -12.42
C GLY A 223 -20.00 -2.57 -12.56
N PHE A 224 -19.52 -3.75 -12.19
CA PHE A 224 -20.20 -5.03 -12.42
C PHE A 224 -20.92 -5.56 -11.17
N LYS A 225 -21.94 -6.39 -11.38
CA LYS A 225 -22.55 -7.19 -10.30
C LYS A 225 -21.72 -8.46 -10.09
N ARG A 226 -21.56 -8.86 -8.83
CA ARG A 226 -20.88 -10.11 -8.45
C ARG A 226 -21.84 -11.02 -7.69
N LEU A 227 -21.79 -12.32 -8.00
CA LEU A 227 -22.47 -13.34 -7.22
C LEU A 227 -21.54 -13.81 -6.09
N MET A 228 -22.02 -13.78 -4.86
CA MET A 228 -21.31 -14.35 -3.72
C MET A 228 -21.80 -15.76 -3.42
N VAL A 229 -20.85 -16.66 -3.24
CA VAL A 229 -21.11 -18.07 -2.94
C VAL A 229 -20.22 -18.55 -1.81
N PHE A 230 -20.66 -19.62 -1.13
CA PHE A 230 -19.75 -20.44 -0.34
C PHE A 230 -19.08 -21.45 -1.26
N ALA A 231 -17.76 -21.46 -1.31
CA ALA A 231 -16.99 -22.51 -1.97
C ALA A 231 -16.58 -23.57 -0.94
N TYR A 232 -16.88 -24.84 -1.23
CA TYR A 232 -16.56 -25.96 -0.36
C TYR A 232 -16.28 -27.22 -1.21
N ARG A 233 -15.59 -28.21 -0.62
CA ARG A 233 -15.28 -29.47 -1.31
C ARG A 233 -16.58 -30.24 -1.59
N HIS A 234 -16.68 -30.93 -2.72
CA HIS A 234 -17.85 -31.73 -3.09
C HIS A 234 -18.20 -32.82 -2.05
N THR A 235 -17.21 -33.30 -1.29
CA THR A 235 -17.40 -34.27 -0.20
C THR A 235 -17.96 -33.64 1.09
N THR A 236 -17.96 -32.31 1.21
CA THR A 236 -18.43 -31.62 2.40
C THR A 236 -19.95 -31.44 2.33
N ARG A 237 -20.66 -31.99 3.31
CA ARG A 237 -22.09 -31.71 3.49
C ARG A 237 -22.24 -30.33 4.12
N PHE A 238 -22.72 -29.37 3.34
CA PHE A 238 -22.94 -28.00 3.78
C PHE A 238 -24.33 -27.53 3.33
N ARG A 239 -25.19 -27.16 4.27
CA ARG A 239 -26.57 -26.70 4.00
C ARG A 239 -26.76 -25.20 4.19
N GLY A 240 -25.76 -24.50 4.73
CA GLY A 240 -25.78 -23.05 4.91
C GLY A 240 -25.19 -22.60 6.24
N ILE A 241 -25.49 -21.35 6.61
CA ILE A 241 -24.92 -20.64 7.76
C ILE A 241 -25.13 -21.39 9.08
N ASP A 242 -26.23 -22.14 9.23
CA ASP A 242 -26.54 -22.88 10.45
C ASP A 242 -25.49 -23.97 10.75
N ASP A 243 -24.96 -24.61 9.71
CA ASP A 243 -23.89 -25.60 9.87
C ASP A 243 -22.57 -24.93 10.30
N ILE A 244 -22.35 -23.66 9.95
CA ILE A 244 -21.20 -22.86 10.42
C ILE A 244 -21.36 -22.55 11.91
N LEU A 245 -22.53 -22.05 12.33
CA LEU A 245 -22.83 -21.70 13.72
C LEU A 245 -22.87 -22.92 14.65
N ALA A 246 -23.24 -24.08 14.10
CA ALA A 246 -23.22 -25.36 14.81
C ALA A 246 -21.81 -26.00 14.87
N GLY A 247 -20.79 -25.38 14.28
CA GLY A 247 -19.42 -25.89 14.27
C GLY A 247 -19.22 -27.17 13.44
N LYS A 248 -20.16 -27.51 12.54
CA LYS A 248 -20.09 -28.73 11.70
C LYS A 248 -19.09 -28.63 10.57
N VAL A 249 -18.70 -27.41 10.22
CA VAL A 249 -17.71 -27.12 9.17
C VAL A 249 -16.65 -26.16 9.70
N ARG A 250 -15.44 -26.25 9.15
CA ARG A 250 -14.36 -25.28 9.42
C ARG A 250 -14.43 -24.17 8.39
N LEU A 251 -14.59 -22.93 8.85
CA LEU A 251 -14.56 -21.75 8.00
C LEU A 251 -13.11 -21.39 7.67
N VAL A 252 -12.81 -21.19 6.39
CA VAL A 252 -11.61 -20.47 5.96
C VAL A 252 -12.04 -19.05 5.66
N ASN A 253 -11.58 -18.13 6.50
CA ASN A 253 -12.10 -16.78 6.51
C ASN A 253 -11.38 -15.84 5.52
N ARG A 254 -12.03 -14.72 5.16
CA ARG A 254 -11.43 -13.64 4.36
C ARG A 254 -10.76 -12.60 5.26
N VAL A 255 -9.78 -11.89 4.71
CA VAL A 255 -9.06 -10.81 5.39
C VAL A 255 -10.02 -9.76 5.99
N LEU A 256 -9.65 -9.24 7.16
CA LEU A 256 -10.34 -8.13 7.81
C LEU A 256 -10.43 -6.93 6.86
N GLY A 257 -11.57 -6.26 6.85
CA GLY A 257 -11.84 -5.14 5.94
C GLY A 257 -12.36 -5.53 4.55
N SER A 258 -12.39 -6.83 4.20
CA SER A 258 -13.05 -7.27 2.97
C SER A 258 -14.58 -7.20 3.10
N GLY A 259 -15.25 -6.71 2.04
CA GLY A 259 -16.72 -6.66 2.03
C GLY A 259 -17.39 -8.03 2.18
N THR A 260 -16.77 -9.10 1.67
CA THR A 260 -17.21 -10.48 1.87
C THR A 260 -17.19 -10.88 3.35
N ARG A 261 -16.13 -10.51 4.09
CA ARG A 261 -16.06 -10.78 5.54
C ARG A 261 -17.12 -9.99 6.29
N LEU A 262 -17.25 -8.69 6.01
CA LEU A 262 -18.26 -7.85 6.65
C LEU A 262 -19.66 -8.42 6.46
N LEU A 263 -20.00 -8.85 5.24
CA LEU A 263 -21.28 -9.48 4.94
C LEU A 263 -21.45 -10.83 5.65
N LEU A 264 -20.41 -11.67 5.69
CA LEU A 264 -20.46 -12.94 6.40
C LEU A 264 -20.70 -12.76 7.91
N ASP A 265 -20.01 -11.80 8.54
CA ASP A 265 -20.17 -11.49 9.96
C ASP A 265 -21.59 -11.01 10.27
N GLN A 266 -22.18 -10.20 9.38
CA GLN A 266 -23.57 -9.78 9.48
C GLN A 266 -24.54 -10.96 9.37
N LEU A 267 -24.31 -11.84 8.39
CA LEU A 267 -25.14 -13.03 8.18
C LEU A 267 -25.09 -13.99 9.38
N LEU A 268 -23.90 -14.21 9.94
CA LEU A 268 -23.70 -15.01 11.14
C LEU A 268 -24.42 -14.38 12.34
N LYS A 269 -24.25 -13.07 12.57
CA LYS A 269 -24.91 -12.36 13.68
C LYS A 269 -26.43 -12.40 13.56
N ALA A 270 -26.97 -12.10 12.38
CA ALA A 270 -28.41 -12.10 12.13
C ALA A 270 -29.03 -13.49 12.25
N ARG A 271 -28.27 -14.55 11.94
CA ARG A 271 -28.75 -15.93 12.09
C ARG A 271 -28.59 -16.45 13.52
N ALA A 272 -27.51 -16.10 14.22
CA ALA A 272 -27.29 -16.43 15.63
C ALA A 272 -28.41 -15.88 16.52
N LEU A 273 -28.78 -14.60 16.35
CA LEU A 273 -29.89 -13.99 17.09
C LEU A 273 -31.22 -14.73 16.86
N ARG A 274 -31.50 -15.17 15.63
CA ARG A 274 -32.70 -15.97 15.32
C ARG A 274 -32.69 -17.36 15.95
N LEU A 275 -31.52 -17.88 16.31
CA LEU A 275 -31.35 -19.16 16.99
C LEU A 275 -31.19 -19.00 18.51
N GLY A 276 -31.36 -17.80 19.06
CA GLY A 276 -31.16 -17.52 20.48
C GLY A 276 -29.70 -17.62 20.94
N ILE A 277 -28.74 -17.48 20.02
CA ILE A 277 -27.31 -17.49 20.31
C ILE A 277 -26.83 -16.04 20.45
N GLU A 278 -26.18 -15.71 21.56
CA GLU A 278 -25.66 -14.36 21.78
C GLU A 278 -24.48 -14.07 20.82
N PRO A 279 -24.38 -12.88 20.22
CA PRO A 279 -23.30 -12.55 19.27
C PRO A 279 -21.88 -12.78 19.81
N ARG A 280 -21.69 -12.62 21.13
CA ARG A 280 -20.41 -12.88 21.81
C ARG A 280 -19.99 -14.35 21.81
N GLU A 281 -20.92 -15.28 21.59
CA GLU A 281 -20.65 -16.73 21.52
C GLU A 281 -20.21 -17.19 20.12
N ILE A 282 -20.40 -16.38 19.09
CA ILE A 282 -20.06 -16.73 17.71
C ILE A 282 -18.57 -17.11 17.57
N PRO A 283 -17.59 -16.34 18.12
CA PRO A 283 -16.18 -16.65 17.95
C PRO A 283 -15.71 -17.94 18.64
N SER A 284 -16.46 -18.47 19.61
CA SER A 284 -16.17 -19.78 20.23
C SER A 284 -16.85 -20.94 19.51
N ARG A 285 -17.95 -20.68 18.79
CA ARG A 285 -18.71 -21.72 18.06
C ARG A 285 -18.21 -21.93 16.64
N VAL A 286 -17.73 -20.89 15.98
CA VAL A 286 -17.30 -20.96 14.58
C VAL A 286 -15.80 -21.26 14.50
N SER A 287 -15.49 -22.49 14.11
CA SER A 287 -14.11 -22.92 13.84
C SER A 287 -13.52 -22.15 12.66
N GLY A 288 -12.36 -21.50 12.88
CA GLY A 288 -11.64 -20.72 11.86
C GLY A 288 -12.08 -19.26 11.70
N LEU A 289 -12.94 -18.74 12.59
CA LEU A 289 -13.46 -17.35 12.51
C LEU A 289 -12.42 -16.27 12.85
N ARG A 290 -11.45 -16.57 13.72
CA ARG A 290 -10.44 -15.61 14.22
C ARG A 290 -9.15 -15.56 13.38
N GLY A 291 -9.07 -16.38 12.33
CA GLY A 291 -7.98 -16.39 11.36
C GLY A 291 -8.20 -15.41 10.23
#